data_AF-A0A511MCG4-F1
#
_entry.id   AF-A0A511MCG4-F1
#
_cell.length_a   1.000
_cell.length_b   1.000
_cell.length_c   1.000
_cell.angle_alpha   90.00
_cell.angle_beta   90.00
_cell.angle_gamma   90.00
#
_symmetry.space_group_name_H-M   'P 1'
#
loop_
_entity.id
_entity.type
_entity.pdbx_description
1 polymer ?
#
loop_
_entity_poly.entity_id
_entity_poly.type
_entity_poly.pdbx_seq_one_letter_code
_entity_poly.pdbx_strand_id
1 'polypeptide(L)'
;MTPCKPATLTPTLEVKVSPTGYTTVAISPDRTLLKLRESDAGKRTDLATAALIIRARIGAVDRTWKGNPMVTQRGVVVVLTNRMMTRERSFVVSRTEIIQAQRAWAQMADAA
;
A
#
# COMPACT_ATOMS: atom_id res chain seq x y z
N MET A 1 9.11 -19.42 -30.42
CA MET A 1 8.89 -17.96 -30.24
C MET A 1 7.65 -17.78 -29.38
N THR A 2 7.81 -17.57 -28.08
CA THR A 2 6.68 -17.35 -27.16
C THR A 2 6.32 -15.86 -27.22
N PRO A 3 5.05 -15.48 -27.44
CA PRO A 3 4.70 -14.07 -27.48
C PRO A 3 4.89 -13.47 -26.08
N CYS A 4 5.79 -12.49 -25.96
CA CYS A 4 5.88 -11.61 -24.81
C CYS A 4 4.57 -10.82 -24.74
N LYS A 5 3.62 -11.30 -23.91
CA LYS A 5 2.40 -10.54 -23.60
C LYS A 5 2.84 -9.24 -22.93
N PRO A 6 2.49 -8.05 -23.46
CA PRO A 6 2.72 -6.80 -22.75
C PRO A 6 1.69 -6.78 -21.63
N ALA A 7 2.10 -7.29 -20.48
CA ALA A 7 1.27 -7.24 -19.29
C ALA A 7 1.42 -5.81 -18.74
N THR A 8 0.67 -4.85 -19.28
CA THR A 8 0.24 -3.68 -18.52
C THR A 8 -0.68 -4.20 -17.41
N LEU A 9 -0.07 -4.90 -16.44
CA LEU A 9 -0.72 -5.37 -15.24
C LEU A 9 -0.89 -4.13 -14.39
N THR A 10 -2.11 -3.59 -14.39
CA THR A 10 -2.52 -2.65 -13.35
C THR A 10 -2.15 -3.29 -12.01
N PRO A 11 -1.31 -2.62 -11.20
CA PRO A 11 -0.81 -3.24 -9.99
C PRO A 11 -1.97 -3.55 -9.04
N THR A 12 -2.03 -4.79 -8.58
CA THR A 12 -3.15 -5.26 -7.74
C THR A 12 -2.94 -4.88 -6.28
N LEU A 13 -4.03 -4.78 -5.51
CA LEU A 13 -3.98 -4.65 -4.06
C LEU A 13 -4.37 -5.98 -3.41
N GLU A 14 -3.44 -6.59 -2.68
CA GLU A 14 -3.69 -7.77 -1.86
C GLU A 14 -3.69 -7.37 -0.37
N VAL A 15 -4.75 -7.73 0.37
CA VAL A 15 -4.81 -7.56 1.83
C VAL A 15 -4.92 -8.92 2.50
N LYS A 16 -3.94 -9.26 3.34
CA LYS A 16 -3.90 -10.52 4.10
C LYS A 16 -3.93 -10.22 5.58
N VAL A 17 -4.85 -10.85 6.30
CA VAL A 17 -4.87 -10.80 7.77
C VAL A 17 -4.11 -12.01 8.28
N SER A 18 -3.16 -11.79 9.18
CA SER A 18 -2.35 -12.83 9.81
C SER A 18 -2.61 -12.82 11.33
N PRO A 19 -2.87 -13.98 11.96
CA PRO A 19 -3.07 -14.06 13.40
C PRO A 19 -1.77 -13.75 14.18
N THR A 20 -0.61 -13.95 13.54
CA THR A 20 0.71 -13.69 14.12
C THR A 20 1.53 -12.74 13.25
N GLY A 21 2.46 -12.01 13.88
CA GLY A 21 3.43 -11.14 13.20
C GLY A 21 3.11 -9.65 13.28
N TYR A 22 3.75 -8.89 12.38
CA TYR A 22 3.65 -7.43 12.30
C TYR A 22 2.80 -7.01 11.12
N THR A 23 2.19 -5.83 11.25
CA THR A 23 1.57 -5.15 10.11
C THR A 23 2.67 -4.64 9.18
N THR A 24 2.61 -5.00 7.89
CA THR A 24 3.63 -4.69 6.89
C THR A 24 2.99 -4.30 5.57
N VAL A 25 3.53 -3.26 4.94
CA VAL A 25 3.25 -2.87 3.56
C VAL A 25 4.43 -3.29 2.69
N ALA A 26 4.14 -3.95 1.58
CA ALA A 26 5.11 -4.26 0.54
C ALA A 26 4.59 -3.78 -0.82
N ILE A 27 5.44 -3.07 -1.56
CA ILE A 27 5.14 -2.51 -2.88
C ILE A 27 6.13 -3.09 -3.87
N SER A 28 5.63 -3.88 -4.82
CA SER A 28 6.38 -4.53 -5.89
C SER A 28 5.88 -4.03 -7.25
N PRO A 29 6.61 -4.24 -8.37
CA PRO A 29 6.16 -3.78 -9.69
C PRO A 29 4.74 -4.20 -10.05
N ASP A 30 4.36 -5.42 -9.70
CA ASP A 30 3.10 -6.09 -10.05
C ASP A 30 1.97 -5.91 -9.02
N ARG A 31 2.29 -5.59 -7.76
CA ARG A 31 1.29 -5.55 -6.68
C ARG A 31 1.68 -4.69 -5.48
N THR A 32 0.68 -4.38 -4.69
CA THR A 32 0.78 -3.81 -3.34
C THR A 32 0.20 -4.83 -2.36
N LEU A 33 1.01 -5.32 -1.44
CA LEU A 33 0.62 -6.29 -0.42
C LEU A 33 0.58 -5.62 0.94
N LEU A 34 -0.57 -5.66 1.59
CA LEU A 34 -0.75 -5.26 2.98
C LEU A 34 -0.99 -6.51 3.82
N LYS A 35 -0.02 -6.85 4.68
CA LYS A 35 -0.19 -7.85 5.74
C LYS A 35 -0.64 -7.13 7.00
N LEU A 36 -1.81 -7.45 7.50
CA LEU A 36 -2.37 -6.89 8.73
C LEU A 36 -2.24 -7.92 9.84
N ARG A 37 -1.73 -7.48 11.00
CA ARG A 37 -1.94 -8.22 12.23
C ARG A 37 -3.42 -8.16 12.61
N GLU A 38 -3.96 -9.23 13.17
CA GLU A 38 -5.36 -9.31 13.59
C GLU A 38 -5.81 -8.15 14.49
N SER A 39 -4.96 -7.71 15.42
CA SER A 39 -5.24 -6.54 16.30
C SER A 39 -5.41 -5.22 15.53
N ASP A 40 -4.94 -5.14 14.28
CA ASP A 40 -5.08 -3.97 13.40
C ASP A 40 -6.20 -4.16 12.36
N ALA A 41 -7.00 -5.22 12.44
CA ALA A 41 -8.07 -5.50 11.47
C ALA A 41 -9.09 -4.34 11.37
N GLY A 42 -9.41 -3.67 12.49
CA GLY A 42 -10.28 -2.49 12.50
C GLY A 42 -9.71 -1.28 11.75
N LYS A 43 -8.41 -1.26 11.44
CA LYS A 43 -7.72 -0.21 10.69
C LYS A 43 -7.49 -0.58 9.22
N ARG A 44 -8.07 -1.70 8.77
CA ARG A 44 -7.83 -2.27 7.44
C ARG A 44 -8.03 -1.26 6.32
N THR A 45 -9.16 -0.56 6.31
CA THR A 45 -9.51 0.38 5.24
C THR A 45 -8.51 1.53 5.17
N ASP A 46 -8.18 2.15 6.31
CA ASP A 46 -7.23 3.26 6.37
C ASP A 46 -5.82 2.85 5.93
N LEU A 47 -5.36 1.68 6.38
CA LEU A 47 -4.05 1.13 5.99
C LEU A 47 -4.00 0.74 4.51
N ALA A 48 -5.09 0.18 3.97
CA ALA A 48 -5.20 -0.14 2.55
C ALA A 48 -5.20 1.13 1.69
N THR A 49 -5.98 2.15 2.07
CA THR A 49 -5.97 3.46 1.41
C THR A 49 -4.60 4.10 1.47
N ALA A 50 -3.95 4.11 2.63
CA ALA A 50 -2.60 4.65 2.78
C ALA A 50 -1.60 3.93 1.86
N ALA A 51 -1.66 2.60 1.79
CA ALA A 51 -0.80 1.80 0.92
C ALA A 51 -0.98 2.15 -0.57
N LEU A 52 -2.22 2.39 -1.01
CA LEU A 52 -2.51 2.83 -2.37
C LEU A 52 -2.00 4.25 -2.66
N ILE A 53 -2.17 5.18 -1.71
CA ILE A 53 -1.61 6.54 -1.83
C ILE A 53 -0.09 6.47 -1.96
N ILE A 54 0.58 5.67 -1.11
CA ILE A 54 2.03 5.49 -1.16
C ILE A 54 2.44 4.89 -2.50
N ARG A 55 1.70 3.89 -3.01
CA ARG A 55 1.96 3.32 -4.33
C ARG A 55 1.90 4.38 -5.42
N ALA A 56 0.88 5.23 -5.43
CA ALA A 56 0.77 6.32 -6.39
C ALA A 56 1.94 7.31 -6.29
N ARG A 57 2.37 7.66 -5.07
CA ARG A 57 3.49 8.59 -4.83
C ARG A 57 4.86 8.01 -5.19
N ILE A 58 5.06 6.71 -5.05
CA ILE A 58 6.30 6.05 -5.48
C ILE A 58 6.46 6.11 -7.01
N GLY A 59 5.34 6.09 -7.74
CA GLY A 59 5.33 6.07 -9.20
C GLY A 59 5.78 4.71 -9.74
N ALA A 60 6.68 4.73 -10.73
CA ALA A 60 7.23 3.52 -11.32
C ALA A 60 8.07 2.73 -10.29
N VAL A 61 7.70 1.47 -10.08
CA VAL A 61 8.36 0.56 -9.14
C VAL A 61 9.20 -0.44 -9.93
N ASP A 62 10.51 -0.41 -9.75
CA ASP A 62 11.47 -1.31 -10.40
C ASP A 62 11.84 -2.53 -9.53
N ARG A 63 11.60 -2.44 -8.23
CA ARG A 63 11.96 -3.45 -7.22
C ARG A 63 11.01 -3.42 -6.04
N THR A 64 11.02 -4.49 -5.23
CA THR A 64 10.20 -4.53 -4.02
C THR A 64 10.72 -3.59 -2.94
N TRP A 65 9.80 -2.80 -2.40
CA TRP A 65 9.95 -1.95 -1.21
C TRP A 65 9.07 -2.50 -0.09
N LYS A 66 9.56 -2.53 1.14
CA LYS A 66 8.81 -3.03 2.30
C LYS A 66 9.02 -2.17 3.53
N GLY A 67 8.01 -2.08 4.37
CA GLY A 67 8.08 -1.35 5.62
C GLY A 67 6.92 -1.65 6.53
N ASN A 68 7.08 -1.34 7.81
CA ASN A 68 6.03 -1.49 8.80
C ASN A 68 5.34 -0.13 8.97
N PRO A 69 4.06 0.01 8.58
CA PRO A 69 3.34 1.25 8.80
C PRO A 69 3.05 1.44 10.29
N MET A 70 3.27 2.65 10.78
CA MET A 70 2.87 3.10 12.10
C MET A 70 1.64 3.99 11.97
N VAL A 71 0.55 3.56 12.59
CA VAL A 71 -0.69 4.35 12.66
C VAL A 71 -0.57 5.35 13.82
N THR A 72 -0.78 6.62 13.53
CA THR A 72 -0.75 7.73 14.48
C THR A 72 -2.10 8.46 14.45
N GLN A 73 -2.34 9.33 15.42
CA GLN A 73 -3.54 10.20 15.39
C GLN A 73 -3.60 11.11 14.15
N ARG A 74 -2.45 11.42 13.56
CA ARG A 74 -2.32 12.33 12.39
C ARG A 74 -2.41 11.60 11.05
N GLY A 75 -2.34 10.26 11.04
CA GLY A 75 -2.33 9.45 9.81
C GLY A 75 -1.37 8.27 9.91
N VAL A 76 -0.89 7.79 8.77
CA VAL A 76 -0.01 6.63 8.65
C VAL A 76 1.39 7.08 8.24
N VAL A 77 2.39 6.64 9.00
CA VAL A 77 3.81 6.85 8.68
C VAL A 77 4.42 5.51 8.28
N VAL A 78 5.16 5.44 7.19
CA VAL A 78 5.90 4.23 6.83
C VAL A 78 7.28 4.58 6.29
N VAL A 79 8.26 3.79 6.71
CA VAL A 79 9.61 3.80 6.17
C VAL A 79 9.75 2.56 5.30
N LEU A 80 9.88 2.76 3.99
CA LEU A 80 10.04 1.70 3.02
C LEU A 80 11.51 1.49 2.69
N THR A 81 11.98 0.27 2.86
CA THR A 81 13.32 -0.16 2.47
C THR A 81 13.23 -1.09 1.26
N ASN A 82 14.18 -0.97 0.34
CA ASN A 82 14.27 -1.93 -0.76
C ASN A 82 14.72 -3.31 -0.23
N ARG A 83 14.54 -4.38 -1.03
CA ARG A 83 14.94 -5.75 -0.66
C ARG A 83 16.38 -5.86 -0.13
N MET A 84 17.30 -5.09 -0.70
CA MET A 84 18.72 -5.08 -0.34
C MET A 84 19.06 -4.20 0.87
N MET A 85 18.07 -3.49 1.44
CA MET A 85 18.24 -2.51 2.51
C MET A 85 19.25 -1.38 2.23
N THR A 86 19.53 -1.11 0.95
CA THR A 86 20.49 -0.07 0.53
C THR A 86 19.83 1.28 0.29
N ARG A 87 18.51 1.33 0.20
CA ARG A 87 17.74 2.56 -0.03
C ARG A 87 16.52 2.58 0.86
N GLU A 88 16.22 3.76 1.36
CA GLU A 88 15.08 4.05 2.21
C GLU A 88 14.24 5.17 1.59
N ARG A 89 12.92 5.09 1.77
CA ARG A 89 11.97 6.14 1.41
C ARG A 89 10.93 6.27 2.52
N SER A 90 10.78 7.47 3.06
CA SER A 90 9.83 7.76 4.14
C SER A 90 8.57 8.40 3.58
N PHE A 91 7.42 7.91 4.00
CA PHE A 91 6.12 8.42 3.61
C PHE A 91 5.29 8.76 4.83
N VAL A 92 4.64 9.92 4.77
CA VAL A 92 3.61 10.34 5.70
C VAL A 92 2.33 10.52 4.89
N VAL A 93 1.31 9.75 5.21
CA VAL A 93 -0.04 9.88 4.65
C VAL A 93 -0.93 10.42 5.76
N SER A 94 -1.39 11.66 5.61
CA SER A 94 -2.23 12.28 6.62
C SER A 94 -3.62 11.64 6.67
N ARG A 95 -4.30 11.78 7.81
CA ARG A 95 -5.69 11.33 7.97
C ARG A 95 -6.63 12.01 6.97
N THR A 96 -6.40 13.29 6.67
CA THR A 96 -7.19 14.03 5.68
C THR A 96 -7.07 13.43 4.29
N GLU A 97 -5.85 13.06 3.87
CA GLU A 97 -5.62 12.42 2.58
C GLU A 97 -6.29 11.05 2.47
N ILE A 98 -6.27 10.27 3.55
CA ILE A 98 -6.97 8.98 3.61
C ILE A 98 -8.48 9.17 3.40
N ILE A 99 -9.09 10.10 4.15
CA ILE A 99 -10.52 10.37 4.06
C ILE A 99 -10.90 10.89 2.67
N GLN A 100 -10.11 11.80 2.10
CA GLN A 100 -10.36 12.35 0.77
C GLN A 100 -10.28 11.26 -0.32
N ALA A 101 -9.27 10.40 -0.26
CA ALA A 101 -9.13 9.30 -1.21
C ALA A 101 -10.29 8.29 -1.10
N GLN A 102 -10.70 7.93 0.12
CA GLN A 102 -11.85 7.04 0.34
C GLN A 102 -13.14 7.62 -0.25
N ARG A 103 -13.40 8.92 -0.04
CA ARG A 103 -14.57 9.60 -0.61
C ARG A 103 -14.54 9.64 -2.13
N ALA A 104 -13.39 9.99 -2.72
CA ALA A 104 -13.24 10.05 -4.17
C ALA A 104 -13.50 8.68 -4.82
N TRP A 105 -12.99 7.60 -4.23
CA TRP A 105 -13.22 6.26 -4.76
C TRP A 105 -14.65 5.77 -4.56
N ALA A 106 -15.30 6.11 -3.45
CA ALA A 106 -16.72 5.80 -3.26
C ALA A 106 -17.57 6.46 -4.36
N GLN A 107 -17.32 7.74 -4.66
CA GLN A 107 -18.03 8.45 -5.73
C GLN A 107 -17.80 7.84 -7.12
N MET A 108 -16.60 7.32 -7.39
CA MET A 108 -16.30 6.62 -8.65
C MET A 108 -16.98 5.25 -8.74
N ALA A 109 -17.15 4.56 -7.61
CA ALA A 109 -17.85 3.28 -7.56
C ALA A 109 -19.37 3.44 -7.73
N ASP A 110 -19.94 4.54 -7.23
CA ASP A 110 -21.37 4.85 -7.38
C ASP A 110 -21.73 5.35 -8.79
N ALA A 111 -20.73 5.84 -9.54
CA ALA A 111 -20.88 6.35 -10.91
C ALA A 111 -20.58 5.31 -12.01
N ALA A 112 -20.21 4.09 -11.65
CA ALA A 112 -19.85 2.98 -12.54
C ALA A 112 -20.96 1.92 -12.59
#